data_AF-A0A1C5UFM7-F1
#
_entry.id   AF-A0A1C5UFM7-F1
#
_cell.length_a   1.000
_cell.length_b   1.000
_cell.length_c   1.000
_cell.angle_alpha   90.00
_cell.angle_beta   90.00
_cell.angle_gamma   90.00
#
_symmetry.space_group_name_H-M   'P 1'
#
loop_
_entity.id
_entity.type
_entity.pdbx_description
1 polymer ?
#
loop_
_entity_poly.entity_id
_entity_poly.type
_entity_poly.pdbx_seq_one_letter_code
_entity_poly.pdbx_strand_id
1 'polypeptide(L)' 'MEFILGQLSELEDITYRSMMGEFIIYYRGKIVGGIYDDRLLVKAVKSAISYMPSAPYELPYEGAKEMLLVDEVDTTE' A
#
# COMPACT_ATOMS: atom_id res chain seq x y z
N MET A 1 -4.47 -9.32 -7.08
CA MET A 1 -4.20 -9.58 -5.64
C MET A 1 -2.93 -10.38 -5.37
N GLU A 2 -2.80 -11.62 -5.84
CA GLU A 2 -1.57 -12.43 -5.63
C GLU A 2 -0.31 -11.75 -6.20
N PHE A 3 -0.46 -10.97 -7.27
CA PHE A 3 0.61 -10.20 -7.87
C PHE A 3 1.25 -9.20 -6.87
N ILE A 4 0.45 -8.30 -6.28
CA ILE A 4 0.95 -7.30 -5.31
C ILE A 4 1.55 -7.97 -4.06
N LEU A 5 0.93 -9.04 -3.56
CA LEU A 5 1.47 -9.76 -2.41
C LEU A 5 2.78 -10.49 -2.76
N GLY A 6 2.92 -10.98 -4.00
CA GLY A 6 4.16 -11.52 -4.54
C GLY A 6 5.28 -10.49 -4.60
N GLN A 7 4.99 -9.26 -5.06
CA GLN A 7 5.95 -8.15 -5.08
C GLN A 7 6.50 -7.83 -3.68
N LEU A 8 5.67 -7.97 -2.65
CA LEU A 8 6.06 -7.69 -1.27
C LEU A 8 6.72 -8.87 -0.57
N SER A 9 6.73 -10.06 -1.18
CA SER A 9 7.12 -11.31 -0.50
C SER A 9 8.59 -11.38 -0.08
N GLU A 10 9.46 -10.57 -0.70
CA GLU A 10 10.88 -10.48 -0.35
C GLU A 10 11.15 -9.59 0.88
N LEU A 11 10.16 -8.84 1.35
CA LEU A 11 10.28 -8.01 2.54
C LEU A 11 10.15 -8.88 3.80
N GLU A 12 11.18 -8.83 4.65
CA GLU A 12 11.16 -9.47 5.97
C GLU A 12 10.03 -8.89 6.85
N ASP A 13 9.31 -9.75 7.57
CA ASP A 13 8.20 -9.38 8.45
C ASP A 13 7.05 -8.59 7.78
N ILE A 14 6.82 -8.83 6.49
CA ILE A 14 5.58 -8.40 5.83
C ILE A 14 4.44 -9.35 6.24
N THR A 15 3.32 -8.78 6.69
CA THR A 15 2.09 -9.53 6.93
C THR A 15 0.90 -8.74 6.41
N TYR A 16 -0.22 -9.41 6.15
CA TYR A 16 -1.43 -8.77 5.67
C TYR A 16 -2.67 -9.33 6.36
N ARG A 17 -3.70 -8.50 6.49
CA ARG A 17 -5.00 -8.89 7.05
C ARG A 17 -6.10 -8.54 6.08
N SER A 18 -6.90 -9.54 5.69
CA SER A 18 -8.10 -9.30 4.90
C SER A 18 -9.23 -8.74 5.78
N MET A 19 -9.89 -7.70 5.30
CA MET A 19 -11.10 -7.13 5.89
C MET A 19 -12.09 -6.81 4.77
N MET A 20 -13.20 -7.55 4.70
CA MET A 20 -14.31 -7.28 3.77
C MET A 20 -13.90 -7.12 2.28
N GLY A 21 -12.93 -7.92 1.81
CA GLY A 21 -12.46 -7.87 0.41
C GLY A 21 -11.23 -6.98 0.18
N GLU A 22 -10.87 -6.15 1.16
CA GLU A 22 -9.66 -5.33 1.16
C GLU A 22 -8.54 -5.95 1.99
N PHE A 23 -7.31 -5.44 1.84
CA PHE A 23 -6.13 -5.93 2.54
C PHE A 23 -5.41 -4.80 3.24
N ILE A 24 -5.16 -4.95 4.54
CA ILE A 24 -4.27 -4.06 5.28
C ILE A 24 -2.88 -4.68 5.29
N ILE A 25 -1.88 -3.92 4.88
CA ILE A 25 -0.48 -4.36 4.82
C ILE A 25 0.26 -3.86 6.06
N TYR A 26 0.92 -4.79 6.73
CA TYR A 26 1.78 -4.56 7.88
C TYR A 26 3.22 -4.87 7.52
N TYR A 27 4.14 -3.97 7.86
CA TYR A 27 5.56 -4.21 7.81
C TYR A 27 6.14 -4.06 9.21
N ARG A 28 6.82 -5.09 9.72
CA ARG A 28 7.37 -5.13 11.10
C ARG A 28 6.31 -4.76 12.15
N GLY A 29 5.11 -5.32 12.00
CA GLY A 29 3.96 -5.11 12.89
C GLY A 29 3.29 -3.73 12.79
N LYS A 30 3.68 -2.85 11.86
CA LYS A 30 3.08 -1.52 11.67
C LYS A 30 2.30 -1.45 10.37
N ILE A 31 1.13 -0.81 10.40
CA ILE A 31 0.34 -0.54 9.20
C ILE A 31 1.12 0.44 8.31
N VAL A 32 1.46 -0.01 7.11
CA VAL A 32 2.18 0.78 6.09
C VAL A 32 1.30 1.16 4.91
N GLY A 33 0.27 0.38 4.63
CA GLY A 33 -0.59 0.58 3.48
C GLY A 33 -1.73 -0.42 3.42
N GLY A 34 -2.34 -0.54 2.25
CA GLY A 34 -3.35 -1.55 1.97
C GLY A 34 -3.68 -1.63 0.48
N ILE A 35 -4.46 -2.65 0.13
CA ILE A 35 -5.02 -2.84 -1.21
C ILE A 35 -6.52 -2.54 -1.11
N TYR A 36 -6.96 -1.53 -1.84
CA TYR A 36 -8.31 -0.97 -1.84
C TYR A 36 -8.80 -0.85 -3.28
N ASP A 37 -9.92 -1.48 -3.63
CA ASP A 37 -10.43 -1.53 -5.01
C ASP A 37 -9.34 -1.87 -6.05
N ASP A 38 -8.55 -2.93 -5.80
CA ASP A 38 -7.39 -3.36 -6.61
C ASP A 38 -6.23 -2.34 -6.72
N ARG A 39 -6.26 -1.24 -5.95
CA ARG A 39 -5.18 -0.22 -5.89
C ARG A 39 -4.30 -0.44 -4.67
N LEU A 40 -2.99 -0.35 -4.84
CA LEU A 40 -2.06 -0.30 -3.72
C LEU A 40 -1.93 1.14 -3.21
N LEU A 41 -2.35 1.37 -1.97
CA LEU A 41 -2.21 2.67 -1.29
C LEU A 41 -1.24 2.56 -0.12
N VAL A 42 -0.32 3.52 0.01
CA VAL A 42 0.63 3.61 1.14
C VAL A 42 0.42 4.87 1.95
N LYS A 43 0.70 4.81 3.26
CA LYS A 43 0.52 5.98 4.13
C LYS A 43 1.42 7.13 3.67
N ALA A 44 0.87 8.34 3.60
CA ALA A 44 1.59 9.57 3.27
C ALA A 44 2.51 10.03 4.42
N VAL A 45 3.51 9.22 4.77
CA VAL A 45 4.58 9.58 5.69
C VAL A 45 5.68 10.33 4.94
N LYS A 46 6.47 11.16 5.65
CA LYS A 46 7.52 12.01 5.04
C LYS A 46 8.44 11.25 4.08
N SER A 47 8.84 10.02 4.43
CA SER A 47 9.69 9.19 3.58
C SER A 47 9.00 8.76 2.29
N ALA A 48 7.72 8.36 2.36
CA ALA A 48 6.95 7.96 1.19
C ALA A 48 6.69 9.14 0.25
N ILE A 49 6.37 10.31 0.81
CA ILE A 49 6.20 11.56 0.04
C ILE A 49 7.51 11.96 -0.65
N SER A 50 8.64 11.83 0.05
CA SER A 50 9.94 12.14 -0.54
C SER A 50 10.36 11.14 -1.63
N TYR A 51 9.90 9.88 -1.54
CA TYR A 51 10.21 8.83 -2.50
C TYR A 51 9.32 8.93 -3.75
N MET A 52 8.04 9.25 -3.57
CA MET A 52 7.05 9.41 -4.65
C MET A 52 6.42 10.80 -4.61
N PRO A 53 7.17 11.87 -4.93
CA PRO A 53 6.69 13.24 -4.79
C PRO A 53 5.53 13.59 -5.73
N SER A 54 5.35 12.82 -6.80
CA SER A 54 4.30 13.01 -7.81
C SER A 54 3.14 12.01 -7.65
N ALA A 55 3.17 11.13 -6.67
CA ALA A 55 2.08 10.18 -6.45
C ALA A 55 0.78 10.93 -6.08
N PRO A 56 -0.35 10.58 -6.70
CA PRO A 56 -1.62 11.19 -6.35
C PRO A 56 -2.05 10.73 -4.95
N TYR A 57 -2.77 11.62 -4.27
CA TYR A 57 -3.40 11.34 -3.00
C TYR A 57 -4.81 10.80 -3.26
N GLU A 58 -5.11 9.65 -2.68
CA GLU A 58 -6.42 9.01 -2.82
C GLU A 58 -6.96 8.56 -1.48
N LEU A 59 -8.29 8.51 -1.39
CA LEU A 59 -8.98 7.94 -0.25
C LEU A 59 -9.15 6.44 -0.46
N PRO A 60 -8.77 5.58 0.52
CA PRO A 60 -9.06 4.15 0.46
C PRO A 60 -10.57 3.89 0.48
N TYR A 61 -11.31 4.65 1.29
CA TYR A 61 -12.77 4.66 1.34
C TYR A 61 -13.26 6.01 1.91
N GLU A 62 -14.56 6.28 1.78
CA GLU A 62 -15.15 7.53 2.25
C GLU A 62 -14.93 7.75 3.76
N GLY A 63 -14.41 8.93 4.12
CA GLY A 63 -14.12 9.29 5.51
C GLY A 63 -12.77 8.79 6.07
N ALA A 64 -11.98 8.08 5.26
CA ALA A 64 -10.61 7.74 5.61
C ALA A 64 -9.65 8.94 5.46
N LYS A 65 -8.38 8.74 5.85
CA LYS A 65 -7.31 9.69 5.53
C LYS A 65 -6.74 9.38 4.14
N GLU A 66 -6.34 10.43 3.44
CA GLU A 66 -5.65 10.29 2.15
C GLU A 66 -4.34 9.51 2.29
N MET A 67 -4.06 8.72 1.26
CA MET A 67 -2.90 7.86 1.11
C MET A 67 -2.32 8.05 -0.29
N LEU A 68 -1.06 7.68 -0.49
CA LEU A 68 -0.40 7.79 -1.78
C LEU A 68 -0.74 6.57 -2.63
N LEU A 69 -1.20 6.79 -3.86
CA LEU A 69 -1.37 5.73 -4.85
C LEU A 69 0.00 5.27 -5.36
N VAL A 70 0.20 3.96 -5.39
CA VAL A 70 1.35 3.34 -6.05
C VAL A 70 0.90 2.88 -7.43
N ASP A 71 1.33 3.62 -8.46
CA ASP A 71 0.94 3.40 -9.86
C ASP A 71 1.81 2.31 -10.52
N GLU A 72 3.12 2.33 -10.26
CA GLU A 72 4.09 1.36 -10.81
C GLU A 72 4.22 0.12 -9.92
N VAL A 73 3.23 -0.77 -9.99
CA VAL A 73 3.25 -2.06 -9.27
C VAL A 73 3.78 -3.23 -10.11
N ASP A 74 3.91 -3.04 -11.43
CA ASP A 74 4.29 -4.08 -12.39
C ASP A 74 5.81 -4.26 -12.57
N THR A 75 6.62 -3.38 -11.99
CA THR A 75 8.07 -3.35 -12.19
C THR A 75 8.82 -3.89 -10.96
N THR A 76 9.46 -5.06 -11.10
CA THR A 76 10.50 -5.56 -10.18
C THR A 76 11.89 -5.17 -10.71
N GLU A 77 12.36 -3.96 -10.43
CA GLU A 77 13.77 -3.59 -10.66
C GLU A 77 14.55 -3.47 -9.35
#